data_AF-A0AAV0MYH7-F1
#
_entry.id   AF-A0AAV0MYH7-F1
#
_cell.length_a   1.000
_cell.length_b   1.000
_cell.length_c   1.000
_cell.angle_alpha   90.00
_cell.angle_beta   90.00
_cell.angle_gamma   90.00
#
_symmetry.space_group_name_H-M   'P 1'
#
loop_
_entity.id
_entity.type
_entity.pdbx_description
1 polymer ?
#
loop_
_entity_poly.entity_id
_entity_poly.type
_entity_poly.pdbx_seq_one_letter_code
_entity_poly.pdbx_strand_id
1 'polypeptide(L)'
;MSMLNHLRFYLPELYPKLHKVLFLDDDVVVQKDLTGLWKIDLDGRVNGAVETCFGSFHRYSHYLNFSHPLIRDNFNSKACAWAFGMNIFDLDAWRREKCTDTYHHWQNLVSFLCFFTLEPVYWLDVLPMCVCVFARSLFPVLE
;
A
#
# COMPACT_ATOMS: atom_id res chain seq x y z
N MET A 1 -6.02 -11.80 -9.76
CA MET A 1 -6.34 -10.39 -9.45
C MET A 1 -6.58 -9.62 -10.74
N SER A 2 -7.58 -8.73 -10.82
CA SER A 2 -7.89 -7.96 -12.03
C SER A 2 -6.85 -6.87 -12.30
N MET A 3 -6.54 -6.58 -13.57
CA MET A 3 -5.70 -5.42 -13.94
C MET A 3 -6.22 -4.09 -13.39
N LEU A 4 -7.53 -3.98 -13.17
CA LEU A 4 -8.17 -2.79 -12.59
C LEU A 4 -7.62 -2.48 -11.19
N ASN A 5 -7.29 -3.51 -10.42
CA ASN A 5 -6.74 -3.34 -9.08
C ASN A 5 -5.32 -2.75 -9.11
N HIS A 6 -4.60 -2.78 -10.22
CA HIS A 6 -3.28 -2.17 -10.33
C HIS A 6 -3.33 -0.70 -10.77
N LEU A 7 -4.47 -0.22 -11.28
CA LEU A 7 -4.66 1.19 -11.64
C LEU A 7 -4.52 2.14 -10.45
N ARG A 8 -4.75 1.64 -9.22
CA ARG A 8 -4.57 2.41 -7.99
C ARG A 8 -3.15 2.96 -7.83
N PHE A 9 -2.14 2.31 -8.42
CA PHE A 9 -0.76 2.77 -8.36
C PHE A 9 -0.45 3.91 -9.35
N TYR A 10 -1.42 4.29 -10.18
CA TYR A 10 -1.30 5.36 -11.16
C TYR A 10 -2.16 6.58 -10.81
N LEU A 11 -2.60 6.72 -9.55
CA LEU A 11 -3.43 7.83 -9.10
C LEU A 11 -2.84 9.21 -9.45
N PRO A 12 -1.53 9.48 -9.25
CA PRO A 12 -0.93 10.75 -9.65
C PRO A 12 -0.94 11.01 -11.16
N GLU A 13 -0.84 9.96 -11.98
CA GLU A 13 -0.83 10.03 -13.44
C GLU A 13 -2.25 10.21 -14.00
N LEU A 14 -3.23 9.52 -13.41
CA LEU A 14 -4.65 9.63 -13.75
C LEU A 14 -5.22 11.00 -13.35
N TYR A 15 -4.75 11.55 -12.23
CA TYR A 15 -5.22 12.81 -11.67
C TYR A 15 -4.06 13.82 -11.47
N PRO A 16 -3.47 14.34 -12.56
CA PRO A 16 -2.24 15.16 -12.51
C PRO A 16 -2.39 16.49 -11.76
N LYS A 17 -3.62 16.96 -11.56
CA LYS A 17 -3.94 18.25 -10.94
C LYS A 17 -4.37 18.14 -9.47
N LEU A 18 -4.52 16.93 -8.96
CA LEU A 18 -4.92 16.71 -7.56
C LEU A 18 -3.68 16.60 -6.67
N HIS A 19 -3.76 17.21 -5.49
CA HIS A 19 -2.71 17.19 -4.47
C HIS A 19 -2.95 16.09 -3.42
N LYS A 20 -4.22 15.78 -3.14
CA LYS A 20 -4.61 14.80 -2.12
C LYS A 20 -5.87 14.06 -2.59
N VAL A 21 -5.96 12.75 -2.32
CA VAL A 21 -7.10 11.91 -2.68
C VAL A 21 -7.47 11.02 -1.50
N LEU A 22 -8.76 10.98 -1.15
CA LEU A 22 -9.31 9.91 -0.33
C LEU A 22 -9.78 8.78 -1.24
N PHE A 23 -9.17 7.62 -1.09
CA PHE A 23 -9.51 6.40 -1.81
C PHE A 23 -10.38 5.51 -0.92
N LEU A 24 -11.50 5.04 -1.45
CA LEU A 24 -12.44 4.12 -0.80
C LEU A 24 -12.73 2.96 -1.77
N ASP A 25 -12.64 1.72 -1.28
CA ASP A 25 -13.09 0.54 -2.05
C ASP A 25 -14.61 0.58 -2.25
N ASP A 26 -15.10 -0.19 -3.23
CA ASP A 26 -16.50 -0.23 -3.65
C ASP A 26 -17.44 -0.88 -2.63
N ASP A 27 -16.89 -1.59 -1.64
CA ASP A 27 -17.60 -2.24 -0.54
C ASP A 27 -17.60 -1.41 0.78
N VAL A 28 -17.14 -0.16 0.74
CA VAL A 28 -17.09 0.72 1.91
C VAL A 28 -18.44 1.39 2.20
N VAL A 29 -18.87 1.33 3.47
CA VAL A 29 -20.03 2.08 3.99
C VAL A 29 -19.58 3.28 4.81
N VAL A 30 -19.90 4.50 4.38
CA VAL A 30 -19.58 5.74 5.08
C VAL A 30 -20.70 6.12 6.04
N GLN A 31 -20.39 6.15 7.35
CA GLN A 31 -21.37 6.43 8.41
C GLN A 31 -21.18 7.80 9.09
N LYS A 32 -20.07 8.49 8.82
CA LYS A 32 -19.71 9.78 9.43
C LYS A 32 -19.12 10.72 8.38
N ASP A 33 -19.12 12.02 8.70
CA ASP A 33 -18.46 13.04 7.88
C ASP A 33 -16.95 12.76 7.78
N LEU A 34 -16.42 12.75 6.56
CA LEU A 34 -15.02 12.45 6.25
C LEU A 34 -14.17 13.71 6.06
N THR A 35 -14.75 14.91 6.19
CA THR A 35 -14.07 16.17 5.93
C THR A 35 -12.85 16.35 6.84
N GLY A 36 -12.91 15.79 8.06
CA GLY A 36 -11.79 15.76 9.00
C GLY A 36 -10.52 15.13 8.43
N LEU A 37 -10.63 14.13 7.54
CA LEU A 37 -9.48 13.42 6.97
C LEU A 37 -8.56 14.35 6.16
N TRP A 38 -9.11 15.37 5.49
CA TRP A 38 -8.30 16.33 4.71
C TRP A 38 -7.37 17.17 5.58
N LYS A 39 -7.73 17.37 6.85
CA LYS A 39 -6.97 18.17 7.83
C LYS A 39 -5.84 17.40 8.48
N ILE A 40 -5.76 16.08 8.27
CA ILE A 40 -4.67 15.26 8.77
C ILE A 40 -3.39 15.69 8.07
N ASP A 41 -2.40 16.05 8.90
CA ASP A 41 -1.01 16.19 8.48
C ASP A 41 -0.38 14.80 8.41
N LEU A 42 0.04 14.40 7.21
CA LEU A 42 0.68 13.11 6.97
C LEU A 42 2.19 13.14 7.28
N ASP A 43 2.72 14.24 7.81
CA ASP A 43 4.12 14.36 8.20
C ASP A 43 5.06 14.05 7.02
N GLY A 44 4.73 14.61 5.85
CA GLY A 44 5.44 14.40 4.59
C GLY A 44 5.28 13.00 3.96
N ARG A 45 4.52 12.09 4.58
CA ARG A 45 4.31 10.72 4.08
C ARG A 45 3.22 10.67 3.01
N VAL A 46 3.27 9.60 2.23
CA VAL A 46 2.44 9.44 1.03
C VAL A 46 1.06 8.92 1.38
N ASN A 47 0.97 7.95 2.29
CA ASN A 47 -0.26 7.21 2.55
C ASN A 47 -0.68 7.29 4.02
N GLY A 48 -1.82 7.90 4.29
CA GLY A 48 -2.51 7.79 5.57
C GLY A 48 -3.49 6.63 5.56
N ALA A 49 -3.31 5.65 6.45
CA ALA A 49 -4.21 4.51 6.57
C ALA A 49 -4.39 4.04 8.01
N VAL A 50 -5.48 3.31 8.25
CA VAL A 50 -5.74 2.68 9.54
C VAL A 50 -4.99 1.35 9.60
N GLU A 51 -4.14 1.18 10.61
CA GLU A 51 -3.44 -0.08 10.85
C GLU A 51 -4.45 -1.15 11.32
N THR A 52 -4.37 -2.36 10.77
CA THR A 52 -5.31 -3.45 11.09
C THR A 52 -4.72 -4.45 12.08
N CYS A 53 -3.79 -4.00 12.92
CA CYS A 53 -3.03 -4.82 13.85
C CYS A 53 -3.85 -5.25 15.08
N PHE A 54 -4.89 -6.05 14.85
CA PHE A 54 -5.69 -6.67 15.90
C PHE A 54 -5.23 -8.12 16.12
N GLY A 55 -4.53 -8.37 17.23
CA GLY A 55 -4.03 -9.69 17.62
C GLY A 55 -2.84 -10.19 16.81
N SER A 56 -2.82 -11.49 16.45
CA SER A 56 -1.77 -12.11 15.62
C SER A 56 -2.00 -11.93 14.12
N PHE A 57 -3.10 -11.32 13.71
CA PHE A 57 -3.44 -11.09 12.31
C PHE A 57 -2.81 -9.79 11.81
N HIS A 58 -2.59 -9.69 10.49
CA HIS A 58 -2.12 -8.49 9.81
C HIS A 58 -0.69 -8.00 10.13
N ARG A 59 0.26 -8.89 10.42
CA ARG A 59 1.70 -8.54 10.41
C ARG A 59 2.34 -8.84 9.07
N TYR A 60 3.40 -8.11 8.72
CA TYR A 60 4.14 -8.34 7.47
C TYR A 60 4.62 -9.79 7.31
N SER A 61 4.93 -10.49 8.41
CA SER A 61 5.32 -11.92 8.38
C SER A 61 4.29 -12.86 7.76
N HIS A 62 3.01 -12.44 7.68
CA HIS A 62 1.96 -13.22 7.04
C HIS A 62 1.81 -12.92 5.55
N TYR A 63 2.36 -11.80 5.06
CA TYR A 63 2.21 -11.35 3.67
C TYR A 63 3.51 -11.46 2.87
N LEU A 64 4.66 -11.46 3.53
CA LEU A 64 5.97 -11.44 2.89
C LEU A 64 6.81 -12.64 3.34
N ASN A 65 7.63 -13.16 2.42
CA ASN A 65 8.47 -14.32 2.67
C ASN A 65 9.82 -13.85 3.22
N PHE A 66 9.94 -13.81 4.53
CA PHE A 66 11.17 -13.38 5.22
C PHE A 66 12.35 -14.36 5.10
N SER A 67 12.15 -15.53 4.49
CA SER A 67 13.28 -16.39 4.08
C SER A 67 14.07 -15.77 2.92
N HIS A 68 13.44 -14.90 2.13
CA HIS A 68 14.08 -14.25 1.00
C HIS A 68 14.89 -13.02 1.47
N PRO A 69 16.19 -12.90 1.11
CA PRO A 69 17.05 -11.81 1.59
C PRO A 69 16.51 -10.42 1.22
N LEU A 70 16.02 -10.24 -0.01
CA LEU A 70 15.40 -8.95 -0.42
C LEU A 70 14.27 -8.48 0.50
N ILE A 71 13.46 -9.41 1.04
CA ILE A 71 12.38 -9.06 1.96
C ILE A 71 12.94 -8.79 3.35
N ARG A 72 13.78 -9.71 3.86
CA ARG A 72 14.36 -9.62 5.20
C ARG A 72 15.18 -8.35 5.42
N ASP A 73 15.90 -7.91 4.40
CA ASP A 73 16.81 -6.77 4.49
C ASP A 73 16.06 -5.42 4.32
N ASN A 74 14.83 -5.43 3.81
CA ASN A 74 14.05 -4.22 3.54
C ASN A 74 12.85 -3.99 4.45
N PHE A 75 12.32 -5.03 5.10
CA PHE A 75 11.09 -4.97 5.90
C PHE A 75 11.30 -5.55 7.30
N ASN A 76 10.49 -5.09 8.25
CA ASN A 76 10.41 -5.66 9.59
C ASN A 76 9.26 -6.67 9.66
N SER A 77 9.55 -7.93 9.98
CA SER A 77 8.53 -9.00 10.07
C SER A 77 7.45 -8.73 11.10
N LYS A 78 7.75 -7.94 12.12
CA LYS A 78 6.82 -7.60 13.21
C LYS A 78 5.98 -6.37 12.92
N ALA A 79 6.24 -5.64 11.83
CA ALA A 79 5.49 -4.43 11.48
C ALA A 79 4.04 -4.75 11.10
N CYS A 80 3.18 -3.78 11.38
CA CYS A 80 1.75 -3.85 11.12
C CYS A 80 1.47 -3.61 9.63
N ALA A 81 0.59 -4.43 9.07
CA ALA A 81 -0.06 -4.14 7.81
C ALA A 81 -1.27 -3.24 8.05
N TRP A 82 -1.78 -2.72 6.93
CA TRP A 82 -2.98 -1.91 6.86
C TRP A 82 -3.82 -2.40 5.69
N ALA A 83 -5.11 -2.09 5.70
CA ALA A 83 -5.98 -2.41 4.57
C ALA A 83 -5.95 -1.29 3.52
N PHE A 84 -6.03 -1.66 2.24
CA PHE A 84 -6.14 -0.67 1.17
C PHE A 84 -7.56 -0.06 1.04
N GLY A 85 -8.56 -0.62 1.73
CA GLY A 85 -9.96 -0.24 1.54
C GLY A 85 -10.33 1.19 1.90
N MET A 86 -9.57 1.86 2.77
CA MET A 86 -9.68 3.30 2.98
C MET A 86 -8.29 3.90 3.21
N ASN A 87 -7.86 4.78 2.31
CA ASN A 87 -6.54 5.40 2.36
C ASN A 87 -6.66 6.86 1.92
N ILE A 88 -5.95 7.76 2.61
CA ILE A 88 -5.77 9.14 2.16
C ILE A 88 -4.35 9.31 1.63
N PHE A 89 -4.24 9.66 0.36
CA PHE A 89 -2.96 9.82 -0.32
C PHE A 89 -2.61 11.27 -0.52
N ASP A 90 -1.40 11.66 -0.16
CA ASP A 90 -0.75 12.89 -0.64
C ASP A 90 -0.08 12.57 -1.98
N LEU A 91 -0.67 13.09 -3.07
CA LEU A 91 -0.19 12.84 -4.42
C LEU A 91 1.06 13.65 -4.75
N ASP A 92 1.32 14.76 -4.07
CA ASP A 92 2.57 15.49 -4.24
C ASP A 92 3.73 14.72 -3.62
N ALA A 93 3.53 14.19 -2.40
CA ALA A 93 4.48 13.27 -1.77
C ALA A 93 4.68 12.02 -2.62
N TRP A 94 3.62 11.42 -3.16
CA TRP A 94 3.71 10.26 -4.05
C TRP A 94 4.63 10.54 -5.24
N ARG A 95 4.46 11.69 -5.92
CA ARG A 95 5.32 12.09 -7.05
C ARG A 95 6.76 12.32 -6.61
N ARG A 96 6.99 12.98 -5.47
CA ARG A 96 8.34 13.24 -4.93
C ARG A 96 9.09 11.95 -4.61
N GLU A 97 8.42 11.01 -3.95
CA GLU A 97 8.95 9.70 -3.54
C GLU A 97 8.96 8.67 -4.69
N LYS A 98 8.38 9.01 -5.85
CA LYS A 98 8.30 8.16 -7.04
C LYS A 98 7.70 6.78 -6.73
N CYS A 99 6.59 6.74 -5.98
CA CYS A 99 5.99 5.47 -5.58
C CYS A 99 5.50 4.63 -6.76
N THR A 100 5.09 5.24 -7.88
CA THR A 100 4.73 4.52 -9.12
C THR A 100 5.93 3.80 -9.72
N ASP A 101 7.13 4.40 -9.68
CA ASP A 101 8.37 3.76 -10.16
C ASP A 101 8.76 2.60 -9.24
N THR A 102 8.57 2.76 -7.92
CA THR A 102 8.80 1.70 -6.94
C THR A 102 7.83 0.53 -7.15
N TYR A 103 6.56 0.83 -7.44
CA TYR A 103 5.58 -0.17 -7.85
C TYR A 103 6.07 -0.96 -9.08
N HIS A 104 6.54 -0.28 -10.13
CA HIS A 104 7.11 -0.93 -11.30
C HIS A 104 8.36 -1.75 -11.00
N HIS A 105 9.24 -1.27 -10.13
CA HIS A 105 10.43 -2.01 -9.69
C HIS A 105 10.04 -3.35 -9.05
N TRP A 106 9.13 -3.32 -8.08
CA TRP A 106 8.64 -4.54 -7.43
C TRP A 106 7.86 -5.43 -8.40
N GLN A 107 7.04 -4.86 -9.27
CA GLN A 107 6.31 -5.62 -10.28
C GLN A 107 7.29 -6.35 -11.21
N ASN A 108 8.39 -5.72 -11.61
CA ASN A 108 9.42 -6.36 -12.44
C ASN A 108 10.18 -7.45 -11.68
N LEU A 109 10.55 -7.23 -10.42
CA LEU A 109 11.21 -8.25 -9.59
C LEU A 109 10.30 -9.47 -9.35
N VAL A 110 9.02 -9.25 -9.06
CA VAL A 110 8.02 -10.30 -8.88
C VAL A 110 7.68 -10.96 -10.22
N SER A 111 7.63 -10.21 -11.33
CA SER A 111 7.43 -10.77 -12.67
C SER A 111 8.65 -11.60 -13.13
N PHE A 112 9.85 -11.29 -12.64
CA PHE A 112 11.05 -12.11 -12.86
C PHE A 112 10.99 -13.43 -12.07
N LEU A 113 10.42 -13.39 -10.86
CA LEU A 113 10.11 -14.58 -10.04
C LEU A 113 8.88 -15.37 -10.54
N CYS A 114 8.06 -14.78 -11.42
CA CYS A 114 6.91 -15.43 -12.04
C CYS A 114 7.31 -16.66 -12.89
N PHE A 115 8.60 -16.85 -13.19
CA PHE A 115 9.11 -18.06 -13.84
C PHE A 115 9.59 -19.15 -12.87
N PHE A 116 9.87 -18.86 -11.60
CA PHE A 116 10.33 -19.86 -10.64
C PHE A 116 9.97 -19.46 -9.21
N THR A 117 8.80 -19.91 -8.72
CA THR A 117 8.73 -20.86 -7.59
C THR A 117 7.27 -21.23 -7.31
N LEU A 118 7.07 -22.53 -7.15
CA LEU A 118 5.84 -23.21 -6.76
C LEU A 118 5.50 -22.87 -5.30
N GLU A 119 4.63 -21.90 -5.04
CA GLU A 119 3.58 -21.98 -4.01
C GLU A 119 2.42 -21.03 -4.39
N PRO A 120 1.20 -21.55 -4.60
CA PRO A 120 0.19 -20.83 -5.35
C PRO A 120 -0.70 -19.98 -4.43
N VAL A 121 -1.10 -18.82 -4.96
CA VAL A 121 -2.32 -18.03 -4.66
C VAL A 121 -2.18 -16.72 -3.84
N TYR A 122 -1.20 -16.50 -2.95
CA TYR A 122 -1.20 -15.26 -2.11
C TYR A 122 -0.25 -14.12 -2.55
N TRP A 123 0.67 -14.37 -3.50
CA TRP A 123 1.67 -13.38 -3.91
C TRP A 123 1.17 -12.31 -4.91
N LEU A 124 0.00 -12.56 -5.52
CA LEU A 124 -0.64 -11.65 -6.49
C LEU A 124 -1.66 -10.71 -5.83
N ASP A 125 -1.77 -10.76 -4.50
CA ASP A 125 -2.64 -9.85 -3.79
C ASP A 125 -2.03 -8.44 -3.82
N VAL A 126 -2.88 -7.44 -4.04
CA VAL A 126 -2.41 -6.05 -4.05
C VAL A 126 -1.85 -5.65 -2.69
N LEU A 127 -2.23 -6.37 -1.63
CA LEU A 127 -1.76 -6.12 -0.28
C LEU A 127 -0.22 -6.27 -0.12
N PRO A 128 0.44 -7.38 -0.52
CA PRO A 128 1.89 -7.45 -0.63
C PRO A 128 2.52 -6.30 -1.43
N MET A 129 1.94 -5.94 -2.58
CA MET A 129 2.45 -4.83 -3.40
C MET A 129 2.31 -3.48 -2.69
N CYS A 130 1.20 -3.24 -2.00
CA CYS A 130 0.99 -2.04 -1.19
C CYS A 130 2.03 -1.94 -0.08
N VAL A 131 2.32 -3.05 0.61
CA VAL A 131 3.40 -3.11 1.61
C VAL A 131 4.73 -2.75 0.97
N CYS A 132 5.08 -3.37 -0.15
CA CYS A 132 6.35 -3.11 -0.83
C CYS A 132 6.52 -1.65 -1.30
N VAL A 133 5.42 -1.00 -1.70
CA VAL A 133 5.43 0.38 -2.21
C VAL A 133 5.37 1.42 -1.10
N PHE A 134 4.53 1.22 -0.08
CA PHE A 134 4.22 2.26 0.89
C PHE A 134 4.74 2.01 2.32
N ALA A 135 5.36 0.86 2.63
CA ALA A 135 5.79 0.57 4.01
C ALA A 135 6.70 1.64 4.64
N ARG A 136 7.46 2.39 3.82
CA ARG A 136 8.33 3.49 4.28
C ARG A 136 7.66 4.87 4.26
N SER A 137 6.50 4.95 3.63
CA SER A 137 5.75 6.19 3.38
C SER A 137 4.33 6.11 3.95
N LEU A 138 4.13 5.24 4.95
CA LEU A 138 2.87 5.02 5.65
C LEU A 138 2.80 5.91 6.90
N PHE A 139 1.69 6.61 7.05
CA PHE A 139 1.29 7.35 8.24
C PHE A 139 0.09 6.65 8.89
N PRO A 140 0.19 6.21 10.15
CA PRO A 140 -0.94 5.60 10.84
C PRO A 140 -1.98 6.68 11.18
N VAL A 141 -3.15 6.59 10.56
CA VAL A 141 -4.30 7.42 10.91
C VAL A 141 -4.96 6.77 12.13
N LEU A 142 -4.78 7.38 13.30
CA LEU A 142 -5.45 6.95 14.53
C LEU A 142 -6.96 7.18 14.41
N GLU A 143 -7.74 6.24 14.95
CA GLU A 143 -9.22 6.31 15.04
C GLU A 143 -9.74 7.50 15.84
#